data_AF-A0A354XJV7-F1
#
_entry.id   AF-A0A354XJV7-F1
#
_cell.length_a   1.000
_cell.length_b   1.000
_cell.length_c   1.000
_cell.angle_alpha   90.00
_cell.angle_beta   90.00
_cell.angle_gamma   90.00
#
_symmetry.space_group_name_H-M   'P 1'
#
loop_
_entity.id
_entity.type
_entity.pdbx_description
1 polymer ?
#
loop_
_entity_poly.entity_id
_entity_poly.type
_entity_poly.pdbx_seq_one_letter_code
_entity_poly.pdbx_strand_id
1 'polypeptide(L)'
;MGFTPTLTFQLLAALVAGGFTTLTASPFELWWLGPVAIGLLYVGLHTLSPGQAALKGWLYGVALFASGTSWVYVSIHDYGYTGVPLAVFLTALFVSVLALFFAGTFWLYRRFIGPRWALLTFAGAWVLGEVLRTYLFTGFPWLLVGSSYVDSPLASWAPVGGVYLLSLLVVLTGTLGAELLRRQWWAALPLAAIWLAPVVLPSQWTTPVSEPTRVALLQGNLPQLLKWTPEGQRTAANIYSDLTREVADEADLILWPETALP
;
A
#
# COMPACT_ATOMS: atom_id res chain seq x y z
N MET A 1 -32.59 -7.30 13.64
CA MET A 1 -32.74 -7.23 12.17
C MET A 1 -31.60 -6.37 11.64
N GLY A 2 -30.66 -6.99 10.94
CA GLY A 2 -29.43 -6.31 10.49
C GLY A 2 -29.72 -5.40 9.30
N PHE A 3 -29.08 -4.23 9.29
CA PHE A 3 -29.09 -3.32 8.16
C PHE A 3 -28.49 -4.03 6.93
N THR A 4 -29.29 -4.22 5.89
CA THR A 4 -28.86 -4.74 4.59
C THR A 4 -28.64 -3.55 3.66
N PRO A 5 -27.40 -3.10 3.45
CA PRO A 5 -27.14 -1.94 2.59
C PRO A 5 -27.54 -2.22 1.14
N THR A 6 -28.13 -1.23 0.49
CA THR A 6 -28.46 -1.30 -0.94
C THR A 6 -27.18 -1.44 -1.77
N LEU A 7 -27.30 -2.02 -2.97
CA LEU A 7 -26.15 -2.17 -3.88
C LEU A 7 -25.47 -0.81 -4.13
N THR A 8 -26.23 0.23 -4.44
CA THR A 8 -25.71 1.58 -4.70
C THR A 8 -24.88 2.10 -3.53
N PHE A 9 -25.37 1.95 -2.30
CA PHE A 9 -24.61 2.35 -1.11
C PHE A 9 -23.30 1.57 -0.99
N GLN A 10 -23.32 0.25 -1.23
CA GLN A 10 -22.10 -0.57 -1.17
C GLN A 10 -21.07 -0.19 -2.24
N LEU A 11 -21.51 0.20 -3.44
CA LEU A 11 -20.62 0.64 -4.52
C LEU A 11 -20.01 2.03 -4.23
N LEU A 12 -20.81 2.97 -3.71
CA LEU A 12 -20.31 4.27 -3.27
C LEU A 12 -19.33 4.14 -2.10
N ALA A 13 -19.65 3.28 -1.13
CA ALA A 13 -18.76 2.98 -0.01
C ALA A 13 -17.42 2.40 -0.49
N ALA A 14 -17.40 1.62 -1.57
CA ALA A 14 -16.17 1.10 -2.16
C ALA A 14 -15.28 2.20 -2.75
N LEU A 15 -15.86 3.17 -3.45
CA LEU A 15 -15.11 4.33 -3.96
C LEU A 15 -14.49 5.15 -2.82
N VAL A 16 -15.28 5.43 -1.78
CA VAL A 16 -14.80 6.15 -0.58
C VAL A 16 -13.69 5.36 0.13
N ALA A 17 -13.87 4.04 0.28
CA ALA A 17 -12.86 3.17 0.88
C ALA A 17 -11.53 3.18 0.11
N GLY A 18 -11.57 3.23 -1.22
CA GLY A 18 -10.36 3.33 -2.05
C GLY A 18 -9.60 4.61 -1.78
N GLY A 19 -10.29 5.75 -1.75
CA GLY A 19 -9.70 7.05 -1.40
C GLY A 19 -9.16 7.09 0.04
N PHE A 20 -9.90 6.54 1.00
CA PHE A 20 -9.43 6.41 2.39
C PHE A 20 -8.15 5.59 2.51
N THR A 21 -8.04 4.52 1.72
CA THR A 21 -6.83 3.70 1.71
C THR A 21 -5.64 4.49 1.17
N THR A 22 -5.80 5.32 0.14
CA THR A 22 -4.74 6.24 -0.33
C THR A 22 -4.28 7.19 0.77
N LEU A 23 -5.20 7.75 1.56
CA LEU A 23 -4.88 8.66 2.66
C LEU A 23 -4.15 8.00 3.83
N THR A 24 -4.06 6.66 3.87
CA THR A 24 -3.22 5.98 4.86
C THR A 24 -1.73 6.09 4.51
N ALA A 25 -1.38 6.21 3.23
CA ALA A 25 -0.01 6.27 2.78
C ALA A 25 0.58 7.69 2.94
N SER A 26 1.91 7.79 2.89
CA SER A 26 2.58 9.09 2.85
C SER A 26 2.14 9.90 1.62
N PRO A 27 2.06 11.24 1.75
CA PRO A 27 2.46 12.06 2.89
C PRO A 27 1.33 12.29 3.93
N PHE A 28 0.22 11.56 3.87
CA PHE A 28 -0.95 11.82 4.70
C PHE A 28 -0.96 11.05 6.02
N GLU A 29 -0.51 9.79 6.01
CA GLU A 29 -0.24 8.97 7.20
C GLU A 29 -1.46 8.80 8.14
N LEU A 30 -2.68 8.96 7.60
CA LEU A 30 -3.93 8.79 8.34
C LEU A 30 -4.27 7.30 8.48
N TRP A 31 -3.38 6.53 9.12
CA TRP A 31 -3.46 5.07 9.23
C TRP A 31 -4.82 4.56 9.71
N TRP A 32 -5.49 5.32 10.60
CA TRP A 32 -6.81 4.99 11.16
C TRP A 32 -7.94 4.95 10.13
N LEU A 33 -7.74 5.48 8.91
CA LEU A 33 -8.67 5.33 7.79
C LEU A 33 -8.62 3.94 7.15
N GLY A 34 -7.51 3.20 7.29
CA GLY A 34 -7.36 1.84 6.75
C GLY A 34 -8.42 0.86 7.25
N PRO A 35 -8.64 0.70 8.58
CA PRO A 35 -9.64 -0.22 9.10
C PRO A 35 -11.07 0.27 8.77
N VAL A 36 -11.28 1.58 8.65
CA VAL A 36 -12.56 2.16 8.20
C VAL A 36 -12.84 1.76 6.75
N ALA A 37 -11.87 1.90 5.85
CA ALA A 37 -11.97 1.46 4.46
C ALA A 37 -12.30 -0.04 4.36
N ILE A 38 -11.61 -0.87 5.13
CA ILE A 38 -11.89 -2.31 5.23
C ILE A 38 -13.32 -2.57 5.70
N GLY A 39 -13.77 -1.90 6.76
CA GLY A 39 -15.13 -2.05 7.29
C GLY A 39 -16.19 -1.76 6.23
N LEU A 40 -16.01 -0.70 5.44
CA LEU A 40 -16.90 -0.33 4.32
C LEU A 40 -16.96 -1.42 3.24
N LEU A 41 -15.85 -2.10 2.95
CA LEU A 41 -15.81 -3.20 1.98
C LEU A 41 -16.44 -4.49 2.52
N TYR A 42 -16.19 -4.80 3.79
CA TYR A 42 -16.67 -6.00 4.45
C TYR A 42 -18.19 -5.97 4.68
N VAL A 43 -18.74 -4.84 5.11
CA VAL A 43 -20.17 -4.70 5.41
C VAL A 43 -21.01 -4.94 4.15
N GLY A 44 -21.99 -5.85 4.26
CA GLY A 44 -22.92 -6.19 3.18
C GLY A 44 -22.34 -7.07 2.07
N LEU A 45 -21.05 -7.43 2.12
CA LEU A 45 -20.40 -8.18 1.04
C LEU A 45 -21.09 -9.52 0.75
N HIS A 46 -21.50 -10.25 1.79
CA HIS A 46 -22.21 -11.53 1.64
C HIS A 46 -23.66 -11.41 1.14
N THR A 47 -24.21 -10.19 1.03
CA THR A 47 -25.53 -9.95 0.43
C THR A 47 -25.44 -9.74 -1.08
N LEU A 48 -24.22 -9.59 -1.61
CA LEU A 48 -23.96 -9.38 -3.04
C LEU A 48 -23.77 -10.71 -3.77
N SER A 49 -24.17 -10.74 -5.04
CA SER A 49 -23.76 -11.80 -5.98
C SER A 49 -22.25 -11.72 -6.28
N PRO A 50 -21.62 -12.79 -6.78
CA PRO A 50 -20.19 -12.74 -7.13
C PRO A 50 -19.85 -11.62 -8.12
N GLY A 51 -20.71 -11.35 -9.11
CA GLY A 51 -20.50 -10.26 -10.07
C GLY A 51 -20.61 -8.87 -9.43
N GLN A 52 -21.56 -8.67 -8.52
CA GLN A 52 -21.68 -7.41 -7.76
C GLN A 52 -20.49 -7.19 -6.82
N ALA A 53 -19.98 -8.25 -6.22
CA ALA A 53 -18.79 -8.20 -5.38
C ALA A 53 -17.52 -7.89 -6.20
N ALA A 54 -17.42 -8.47 -7.40
CA ALA A 54 -16.37 -8.12 -8.35
C ALA A 54 -16.40 -6.62 -8.70
N LEU A 55 -17.59 -6.09 -9.01
CA LEU A 55 -17.77 -4.66 -9.28
C LEU A 55 -17.42 -3.79 -8.06
N LYS A 56 -17.82 -4.19 -6.85
CA LYS A 56 -17.46 -3.50 -5.60
C LYS A 56 -15.94 -3.46 -5.42
N GLY A 57 -15.25 -4.58 -5.60
CA GLY A 57 -13.80 -4.68 -5.54
C GLY A 57 -13.11 -3.86 -6.63
N TRP A 58 -13.64 -3.88 -7.85
CA TRP A 58 -13.12 -3.10 -8.96
C TRP A 58 -13.23 -1.59 -8.72
N LEU A 59 -14.39 -1.09 -8.27
CA LEU A 59 -14.55 0.34 -7.94
C LEU A 59 -13.63 0.79 -6.80
N TYR A 60 -13.47 -0.06 -5.78
CA TYR A 60 -12.48 0.18 -4.74
C TYR A 60 -11.06 0.29 -5.30
N GLY A 61 -10.66 -0.67 -6.14
CA GLY A 61 -9.34 -0.67 -6.77
C GLY A 61 -9.12 0.53 -7.68
N VAL A 62 -10.13 0.92 -8.47
CA VAL A 62 -10.07 2.11 -9.32
C VAL A 62 -9.87 3.35 -8.47
N ALA A 63 -10.66 3.55 -7.42
CA ALA A 63 -10.50 4.71 -6.54
C ALA A 63 -9.13 4.74 -5.85
N LEU A 64 -8.65 3.59 -5.35
CA LEU A 64 -7.33 3.45 -4.73
C LEU A 64 -6.22 3.80 -5.71
N PHE A 65 -6.15 3.14 -6.86
CA PHE A 65 -5.05 3.34 -7.80
C PHE A 65 -5.15 4.66 -8.57
N ALA A 66 -6.35 5.15 -8.87
CA ALA A 66 -6.52 6.47 -9.48
C ALA A 66 -6.03 7.59 -8.56
N SER A 67 -6.23 7.46 -7.24
CA SER A 67 -5.81 8.50 -6.30
C SER A 67 -4.37 8.30 -5.79
N GLY A 68 -3.94 7.07 -5.56
CA GLY A 68 -2.63 6.76 -4.97
C GLY A 68 -1.51 6.42 -5.97
N THR A 69 -1.85 6.16 -7.24
CA THR A 69 -0.85 5.91 -8.31
C THR A 69 -1.03 6.81 -9.54
N SER A 70 -1.75 7.93 -9.40
CA SER A 70 -1.89 8.94 -10.47
C SER A 70 -0.55 9.49 -10.95
N TRP A 71 0.46 9.53 -10.08
CA TRP A 71 1.81 10.00 -10.40
C TRP A 71 2.48 9.22 -11.53
N VAL A 72 2.06 7.99 -11.83
CA VAL A 72 2.53 7.21 -13.00
C VAL A 72 2.26 7.95 -14.31
N TYR A 73 1.23 8.80 -14.36
CA TYR A 73 0.97 9.70 -15.48
C TYR A 73 2.19 10.52 -15.88
N VAL A 74 2.91 11.09 -14.92
CA VAL A 74 4.11 11.92 -15.17
C VAL A 74 5.19 11.08 -15.85
N SER A 75 5.34 9.81 -15.44
CA SER A 75 6.31 8.91 -16.06
C SER A 75 5.96 8.58 -17.52
N ILE A 76 4.69 8.34 -17.80
CA ILE A 76 4.20 8.03 -19.15
C ILE A 76 4.26 9.25 -20.06
N HIS A 77 3.87 10.42 -19.55
CA HIS A 77 3.82 11.66 -20.30
C HIS A 77 5.22 12.23 -20.56
N ASP A 78 5.97 12.53 -19.49
CA ASP A 78 7.23 13.29 -19.58
C ASP A 78 8.39 12.42 -20.06
N TYR A 79 8.50 11.18 -19.56
CA TYR A 79 9.61 10.29 -19.89
C TYR A 79 9.28 9.29 -21.01
N GLY A 80 7.99 9.03 -21.25
CA GLY A 80 7.52 8.28 -22.41
C GLY A 80 7.34 9.15 -23.67
N TYR A 81 7.49 10.47 -23.56
CA TYR A 81 7.27 11.45 -24.64
C TYR A 81 5.90 11.29 -25.32
N THR A 82 4.86 11.04 -24.52
CA THR A 82 3.50 10.80 -25.02
C THR A 82 2.64 12.05 -24.87
N GLY A 83 1.77 12.31 -25.85
CA GLY A 83 0.81 13.42 -25.75
C GLY A 83 -0.24 13.18 -24.66
N VAL A 84 -0.78 14.27 -24.10
CA VAL A 84 -1.74 14.26 -22.98
C VAL A 84 -2.89 13.24 -23.14
N PRO A 85 -3.62 13.16 -24.27
CA PRO A 85 -4.74 12.21 -24.39
C PRO A 85 -4.31 10.75 -24.26
N LEU A 86 -3.17 10.39 -24.84
CA LEU A 86 -2.63 9.04 -24.77
C LEU A 86 -2.14 8.72 -23.35
N ALA A 87 -1.44 9.66 -22.70
CA ALA A 87 -0.96 9.47 -21.33
C ALA A 87 -2.12 9.27 -20.33
N VAL A 88 -3.20 10.06 -20.45
CA VAL A 88 -4.41 9.90 -19.63
C VAL A 88 -5.05 8.54 -19.88
N PHE A 89 -5.21 8.14 -21.15
CA PHE A 89 -5.77 6.84 -21.51
C PHE A 89 -4.95 5.68 -20.94
N LEU A 90 -3.62 5.69 -21.11
CA LEU A 90 -2.73 4.64 -20.62
C LEU A 90 -2.74 4.57 -19.08
N THR A 91 -2.79 5.71 -18.39
CA THR A 91 -2.90 5.76 -16.93
C THR A 91 -4.24 5.19 -16.45
N ALA A 92 -5.34 5.58 -17.10
CA ALA A 92 -6.66 5.05 -16.78
C ALA A 92 -6.76 3.53 -17.04
N LEU A 93 -6.15 3.06 -18.13
CA LEU A 93 -6.05 1.63 -18.45
C LEU A 93 -5.24 0.89 -17.39
N PHE A 94 -4.07 1.42 -17.01
CA PHE A 94 -3.22 0.86 -15.96
C PHE A 94 -3.97 0.71 -14.63
N VAL A 95 -4.60 1.79 -14.16
CA VAL A 95 -5.45 1.79 -12.96
C VAL A 95 -6.58 0.77 -13.04
N SER A 96 -7.28 0.72 -14.19
CA SER A 96 -8.41 -0.18 -14.40
C SER A 96 -7.99 -1.65 -14.40
N VAL A 97 -6.82 -1.97 -14.96
CA VAL A 97 -6.24 -3.32 -14.99
C VAL A 97 -5.79 -3.72 -13.58
N LEU A 98 -5.09 -2.85 -12.85
CA LEU A 98 -4.69 -3.15 -11.47
C LEU A 98 -5.90 -3.39 -10.55
N ALA A 99 -6.98 -2.63 -10.75
CA ALA A 99 -8.22 -2.83 -10.01
C ALA A 99 -8.86 -4.22 -10.22
N LEU A 100 -8.51 -4.93 -11.29
CA LEU A 100 -8.98 -6.30 -11.52
C LEU A 100 -8.46 -7.30 -10.46
N PHE A 101 -7.34 -7.02 -9.78
CA PHE A 101 -6.90 -7.86 -8.67
C PHE A 101 -7.92 -7.86 -7.52
N PHE A 102 -8.49 -6.70 -7.18
CA PHE A 102 -9.57 -6.61 -6.18
C PHE A 102 -10.87 -7.21 -6.70
N ALA A 103 -11.21 -6.95 -7.97
CA ALA A 103 -12.38 -7.53 -8.60
C ALA A 103 -12.35 -9.08 -8.57
N GLY A 104 -11.22 -9.67 -9.00
CA GLY A 104 -10.99 -11.10 -9.00
C GLY A 104 -11.00 -11.69 -7.59
N THR A 105 -10.34 -11.04 -6.63
CA THR A 105 -10.32 -11.47 -5.22
C THR A 105 -11.74 -11.50 -4.64
N PHE A 106 -12.52 -10.44 -4.83
CA PHE A 106 -13.88 -10.35 -4.28
C PHE A 106 -14.86 -11.30 -5.00
N TRP A 107 -14.69 -11.48 -6.32
CA TRP A 107 -15.45 -12.45 -7.09
C TRP A 107 -15.20 -13.87 -6.59
N LEU A 108 -13.93 -14.30 -6.50
CA LEU A 108 -13.53 -15.62 -6.02
C LEU A 108 -14.02 -15.85 -4.59
N TYR A 109 -13.81 -14.88 -3.71
CA TYR A 109 -14.27 -14.93 -2.33
C TYR A 109 -15.79 -15.16 -2.27
N ARG A 110 -16.58 -14.38 -3.00
CA ARG A 110 -18.05 -14.54 -2.98
C ARG A 110 -18.55 -15.76 -3.74
N ARG A 111 -17.78 -16.29 -4.69
CA ARG A 111 -18.14 -17.49 -5.45
C ARG A 111 -17.97 -18.78 -4.64
N PHE A 112 -16.95 -18.83 -3.78
CA PHE A 112 -16.52 -20.05 -3.09
C PHE A 112 -16.66 -20.01 -1.57
N ILE A 113 -16.69 -18.82 -0.96
CA ILE A 113 -16.70 -18.67 0.51
C ILE A 113 -18.07 -18.18 1.00
N GLY A 114 -18.65 -18.96 1.89
CA GLY A 114 -19.90 -18.63 2.60
C GLY A 114 -19.68 -17.61 3.72
N PRO A 115 -20.75 -17.16 4.38
CA PRO A 115 -20.67 -16.17 5.46
C PRO A 115 -20.10 -16.74 6.78
N ARG A 116 -19.96 -18.06 6.89
CA ARG A 116 -19.38 -18.70 8.07
C ARG A 116 -17.89 -18.34 8.14
N TRP A 117 -17.45 -17.83 9.30
CA TRP A 117 -16.07 -17.34 9.50
C TRP A 117 -15.67 -16.19 8.57
N ALA A 118 -16.63 -15.43 8.04
CA ALA A 118 -16.40 -14.34 7.08
C ALA A 118 -15.28 -13.38 7.50
N LEU A 119 -15.15 -13.11 8.80
CA LEU A 119 -14.08 -12.27 9.35
C LEU A 119 -12.68 -12.78 8.99
N LEU A 120 -12.40 -14.04 9.31
CA LEU A 120 -11.07 -14.65 9.09
C LEU A 120 -10.84 -14.94 7.60
N THR A 121 -11.85 -15.42 6.90
CA THR A 121 -11.73 -15.77 5.49
C THR A 121 -11.63 -14.53 4.60
N PHE A 122 -12.29 -13.42 4.94
CA PHE A 122 -12.12 -12.14 4.25
C PHE A 122 -10.71 -11.58 4.47
N ALA A 123 -10.20 -11.63 5.70
CA ALA A 123 -8.85 -11.19 6.00
C ALA A 123 -7.79 -12.01 5.25
N GLY A 124 -7.94 -13.33 5.23
CA GLY A 124 -7.07 -14.22 4.43
C GLY A 124 -7.18 -13.97 2.92
N ALA A 125 -8.39 -13.76 2.39
CA ALA A 125 -8.60 -13.45 0.98
C ALA A 125 -7.97 -12.11 0.58
N TRP A 126 -8.03 -11.11 1.46
CA TRP A 126 -7.39 -9.81 1.23
C TRP A 126 -5.87 -9.96 1.09
N VAL A 127 -5.23 -10.59 2.07
CA VAL A 127 -3.78 -10.81 2.05
C VAL A 127 -3.36 -11.66 0.87
N LEU A 128 -4.12 -12.70 0.53
CA LEU A 128 -3.86 -13.50 -0.67
C LEU A 128 -3.95 -12.65 -1.95
N GLY A 129 -4.94 -11.75 -2.04
CA GLY A 129 -5.06 -10.80 -3.16
C GLY A 129 -3.85 -9.86 -3.26
N GLU A 130 -3.36 -9.37 -2.12
CA GLU A 130 -2.14 -8.56 -2.04
C GLU A 130 -0.87 -9.33 -2.44
N VAL A 131 -0.72 -10.58 -1.99
CA VAL A 131 0.37 -11.48 -2.38
C VAL A 131 0.33 -11.75 -3.88
N LEU A 132 -0.83 -12.10 -4.44
CA LEU A 132 -0.97 -12.33 -5.88
C LEU A 132 -0.58 -11.09 -6.69
N ARG A 133 -1.00 -9.89 -6.25
CA ARG A 133 -0.60 -8.62 -6.88
C ARG A 133 0.88 -8.30 -6.74
N THR A 134 1.54 -8.84 -5.71
CA THR A 134 2.97 -8.69 -5.51
C THR A 134 3.80 -9.52 -6.48
N TYR A 135 3.31 -10.70 -6.89
CA TYR A 135 4.14 -11.66 -7.66
C TYR A 135 3.66 -11.93 -9.09
N LEU A 136 2.37 -11.80 -9.40
CA LEU A 136 1.86 -12.06 -10.75
C LEU A 136 2.31 -10.96 -11.72
N PHE A 137 2.66 -11.37 -12.95
CA PHE A 137 3.03 -10.47 -14.05
C PHE A 137 4.14 -9.47 -13.68
N THR A 138 5.24 -9.96 -13.09
CA THR A 138 6.37 -9.21 -12.50
C THR A 138 6.04 -8.36 -11.27
N GLY A 139 4.77 -8.25 -10.89
CA GLY A 139 4.33 -7.66 -9.63
C GLY A 139 4.18 -6.14 -9.66
N PHE A 140 3.19 -5.65 -8.90
CA PHE A 140 3.05 -4.22 -8.58
C PHE A 140 2.54 -4.03 -7.14
N PRO A 141 3.41 -4.25 -6.12
CA PRO A 141 3.04 -4.23 -4.70
C PRO A 141 2.94 -2.81 -4.11
N TRP A 142 2.42 -1.84 -4.85
CA TRP A 142 2.18 -0.48 -4.33
C TRP A 142 0.89 -0.40 -3.52
N LEU A 143 0.82 0.47 -2.50
CA LEU A 143 -0.40 0.66 -1.70
C LEU A 143 -0.92 -0.66 -1.08
N LEU A 144 0.00 -1.49 -0.56
CA LEU A 144 -0.40 -2.57 0.35
C LEU A 144 -0.91 -1.92 1.63
N VAL A 145 -2.03 -2.38 2.18
CA VAL A 145 -2.58 -1.76 3.38
C VAL A 145 -1.58 -1.77 4.55
N GLY A 146 -0.80 -2.85 4.67
CA GLY A 146 0.22 -3.00 5.69
C GLY A 146 1.40 -2.04 5.56
N SER A 147 1.74 -1.53 4.36
CA SER A 147 2.88 -0.61 4.21
C SER A 147 2.62 0.76 4.83
N SER A 148 1.35 1.14 4.98
CA SER A 148 0.94 2.41 5.58
C SER A 148 1.01 2.42 7.12
N TYR A 149 1.49 1.34 7.74
CA TYR A 149 1.44 1.15 9.19
C TYR A 149 2.81 1.23 9.87
N VAL A 150 3.85 1.67 9.15
CA VAL A 150 5.23 1.82 9.65
C VAL A 150 5.31 2.82 10.81
N ASP A 151 4.52 3.89 10.80
CA ASP A 151 4.48 4.90 11.87
C ASP A 151 3.25 4.77 12.79
N SER A 152 2.61 3.60 12.79
CA SER A 152 1.40 3.32 13.57
C SER A 152 1.71 2.55 14.86
N PRO A 153 0.76 2.46 15.81
CA PRO A 153 0.89 1.55 16.96
C PRO A 153 1.07 0.07 16.59
N LEU A 154 0.72 -0.34 15.37
CA LEU A 154 0.93 -1.71 14.90
C LEU A 154 2.32 -1.94 14.31
N ALA A 155 3.17 -0.92 14.17
CA ALA A 155 4.50 -1.02 13.56
C ALA A 155 5.39 -2.10 14.20
N SER A 156 5.25 -2.34 15.51
CA SER A 156 5.98 -3.38 16.25
C SER A 156 5.70 -4.80 15.77
N TRP A 157 4.65 -5.01 14.97
CA TRP A 157 4.38 -6.29 14.31
C TRP A 157 5.17 -6.50 13.02
N ALA A 158 5.74 -5.44 12.44
CA ALA A 158 6.49 -5.53 11.18
C ALA A 158 7.67 -6.52 11.26
N PRO A 159 8.49 -6.56 12.33
CA PRO A 159 9.58 -7.53 12.45
C PRO A 159 9.11 -8.98 12.60
N VAL A 160 7.86 -9.22 13.02
CA VAL A 160 7.33 -10.57 13.30
C VAL A 160 6.85 -11.25 12.03
N GLY A 161 6.11 -10.54 11.18
CA GLY A 161 5.48 -11.14 9.99
C GLY A 161 5.47 -10.24 8.76
N GLY A 162 6.23 -9.15 8.78
CA GLY A 162 6.37 -8.23 7.67
C GLY A 162 5.07 -7.51 7.29
N VAL A 163 5.07 -7.00 6.06
CA VAL A 163 3.96 -6.19 5.52
C VAL A 163 2.64 -6.96 5.46
N TYR A 164 2.66 -8.27 5.18
CA TYR A 164 1.44 -9.05 5.07
C TYR A 164 0.78 -9.35 6.41
N LEU A 165 1.56 -9.51 7.49
CA LEU A 165 0.99 -9.58 8.84
C LEU A 165 0.35 -8.24 9.20
N LEU A 166 0.99 -7.11 8.89
CA LEU A 166 0.37 -5.80 9.08
C LEU A 166 -0.94 -5.67 8.30
N SER A 167 -0.95 -6.02 7.01
CA SER A 167 -2.19 -6.05 6.20
C SER A 167 -3.25 -6.92 6.86
N LEU A 168 -2.90 -8.12 7.34
CA LEU A 168 -3.82 -9.01 8.04
C LEU A 168 -4.43 -8.34 9.28
N LEU A 169 -3.60 -7.74 10.13
CA LEU A 169 -4.05 -7.09 11.37
C LEU A 169 -4.95 -5.88 11.10
N VAL A 170 -4.67 -5.10 10.05
CA VAL A 170 -5.52 -3.98 9.65
C VAL A 170 -6.86 -4.46 9.12
N VAL A 171 -6.86 -5.53 8.31
CA VAL A 171 -8.11 -6.10 7.79
C VAL A 171 -8.94 -6.72 8.92
N LEU A 172 -8.29 -7.41 9.86
CA LEU A 172 -8.94 -7.91 11.07
C LEU A 172 -9.49 -6.78 11.94
N THR A 173 -8.76 -5.68 12.09
CA THR A 173 -9.24 -4.49 12.81
C THR A 173 -10.52 -3.94 12.18
N GLY A 174 -10.55 -3.77 10.85
CA GLY A 174 -11.72 -3.23 10.15
C GLY A 174 -12.94 -4.16 10.21
N THR A 175 -12.73 -5.47 10.07
CA THR A 175 -13.79 -6.47 10.16
C THR A 175 -14.32 -6.64 11.59
N LEU A 176 -13.44 -6.71 12.61
CA LEU A 176 -13.82 -6.74 14.03
C LEU A 176 -14.53 -5.45 14.45
N GLY A 177 -14.06 -4.29 14.00
CA GLY A 177 -14.71 -3.01 14.23
C GLY A 177 -16.13 -2.98 13.66
N ALA A 178 -16.33 -3.52 12.45
CA ALA A 178 -17.66 -3.66 11.86
C ALA A 178 -18.60 -4.58 12.68
N GLU A 179 -18.09 -5.68 13.24
CA GLU A 179 -18.88 -6.55 14.12
C GLU A 179 -19.21 -5.86 15.46
N LEU A 180 -18.26 -5.10 16.04
CA LEU A 180 -18.50 -4.30 17.24
C LEU A 180 -19.61 -3.26 17.03
N LEU A 181 -19.63 -2.58 15.87
CA LEU A 181 -20.69 -1.66 15.48
C LEU A 181 -22.06 -2.35 15.32
N ARG A 182 -22.07 -3.66 15.01
CA ARG A 182 -23.28 -4.50 15.04
C ARG A 182 -23.64 -5.01 16.43
N ARG A 183 -23.01 -4.47 17.48
CA ARG A 183 -23.17 -4.84 18.89
C ARG A 183 -22.71 -6.25 19.22
N GLN A 184 -21.82 -6.82 18.41
CA GLN A 184 -21.18 -8.11 18.68
C GLN A 184 -19.97 -7.91 19.59
N TRP A 185 -20.22 -7.68 20.88
CA TRP A 185 -19.19 -7.31 21.86
C TRP A 185 -18.06 -8.33 22.04
N TRP A 186 -18.25 -9.59 21.63
CA TRP A 186 -17.16 -10.58 21.61
C TRP A 186 -15.97 -10.12 20.75
N ALA A 187 -16.19 -9.27 19.74
CA ALA A 187 -15.15 -8.73 18.87
C ALA A 187 -14.19 -7.77 19.59
N ALA A 188 -14.60 -7.20 20.75
CA ALA A 188 -13.78 -6.27 21.51
C ALA A 188 -12.50 -6.92 22.05
N LEU A 189 -12.56 -8.17 22.51
CA LEU A 189 -11.41 -8.88 23.07
C LEU A 189 -10.28 -9.12 22.05
N PRO A 190 -10.52 -9.76 20.88
CA PRO A 190 -9.47 -9.93 19.88
C PRO A 190 -9.01 -8.59 19.28
N LEU A 191 -9.90 -7.60 19.17
CA LEU A 191 -9.53 -6.26 18.73
C LEU A 191 -8.55 -5.61 19.72
N ALA A 192 -8.86 -5.64 21.02
CA ALA A 192 -7.96 -5.15 22.06
C ALA A 192 -6.64 -5.91 22.04
N ALA A 193 -6.65 -7.24 21.83
CA ALA A 193 -5.42 -8.03 21.74
C ALA A 193 -4.51 -7.58 20.59
N ILE A 194 -5.05 -7.29 19.40
CA ILE A 194 -4.27 -6.82 18.24
C ILE A 194 -3.53 -5.50 18.56
N TRP A 195 -4.23 -4.57 19.22
CA TRP A 195 -3.73 -3.20 19.47
C TRP A 195 -2.94 -3.05 20.77
N LEU A 196 -3.12 -3.95 21.75
CA LEU A 196 -2.36 -3.93 23.01
C LEU A 196 -1.16 -4.86 23.01
N ALA A 197 -1.11 -5.88 22.15
CA ALA A 197 0.05 -6.76 22.04
C ALA A 197 1.38 -6.03 21.75
N PRO A 198 1.44 -4.93 20.97
CA PRO A 198 2.66 -4.14 20.81
C PRO A 198 3.29 -3.67 22.14
N VAL A 199 2.51 -3.49 23.21
CA VAL A 199 3.00 -3.06 24.53
C VAL A 199 3.93 -4.11 25.17
N VAL A 200 3.76 -5.40 24.82
CA VAL A 200 4.59 -6.50 25.34
C VAL A 200 5.61 -7.01 24.33
N LEU A 201 5.60 -6.49 23.10
CA LEU A 201 6.60 -6.86 22.09
C LEU A 201 7.93 -6.13 22.35
N PRO A 202 9.07 -6.75 22.00
CA PRO A 202 10.35 -6.07 22.01
C PRO A 202 10.33 -4.81 21.14
N SER A 203 10.82 -3.69 21.67
CA SER A 203 11.04 -2.46 20.90
C SER A 203 12.25 -2.56 19.98
N GLN A 204 13.22 -3.42 20.32
CA GLN A 204 14.40 -3.70 19.52
C GLN A 204 14.57 -5.21 19.35
N TRP A 205 14.67 -5.64 18.10
CA TRP A 205 14.91 -7.04 17.71
C TRP A 205 16.38 -7.30 17.36
N THR A 206 17.20 -6.24 17.32
CA THR A 206 18.62 -6.27 17.00
C THR A 206 19.39 -5.49 18.05
N THR A 207 20.66 -5.86 18.24
CA THR A 207 21.59 -5.16 19.15
C THR A 207 22.49 -4.23 18.35
N PRO A 208 22.55 -2.92 18.70
CA PRO A 208 23.48 -1.99 18.05
C PRO A 208 24.94 -2.44 18.19
N VAL A 209 25.75 -2.19 17.16
CA VAL A 209 27.21 -2.36 17.23
C VAL A 209 27.85 -1.23 18.06
N SER A 210 28.98 -1.51 18.71
CA SER A 210 29.64 -0.57 19.62
C SER A 210 30.29 0.63 18.92
N GLU A 211 30.76 0.43 17.69
CA GLU A 211 31.44 1.45 16.89
C GLU A 211 30.62 1.70 15.61
N PRO A 212 29.86 2.81 15.53
CA PRO A 212 29.04 3.10 14.36
C PRO A 212 29.92 3.56 13.18
N THR A 213 29.64 3.03 12.00
CA THR A 213 30.25 3.49 10.73
C THR A 213 29.63 4.82 10.31
N ARG A 214 30.46 5.84 10.01
CA ARG A 214 29.99 7.11 9.44
C ARG A 214 29.74 6.93 7.94
N VAL A 215 28.49 7.08 7.53
CA VAL A 215 28.06 6.90 6.13
C VAL A 215 27.66 8.25 5.53
N ALA A 216 28.24 8.61 4.38
CA ALA A 216 27.81 9.74 3.58
C ALA A 216 26.99 9.28 2.36
N LEU A 217 25.76 9.77 2.26
CA LEU A 217 24.86 9.55 1.12
C LEU A 217 24.92 10.77 0.21
N LEU A 218 25.49 10.64 -0.99
CA LEU A 218 25.65 11.79 -1.89
C LEU A 218 24.44 11.94 -2.81
N GLN A 219 23.89 13.15 -2.92
CA GLN A 219 22.72 13.41 -3.78
C GLN A 219 23.05 14.49 -4.81
N GLY A 220 23.39 14.07 -6.04
CA GLY A 220 23.82 14.99 -7.09
C GLY A 220 22.69 15.85 -7.71
N ASN A 221 21.42 15.47 -7.51
CA ASN A 221 20.25 16.21 -8.00
C ASN A 221 20.31 16.60 -9.50
N LEU A 222 20.86 15.75 -10.36
CA LEU A 222 20.93 16.02 -11.80
C LEU A 222 19.55 15.94 -12.45
N PRO A 223 19.17 16.90 -13.32
CA PRO A 223 17.93 16.82 -14.08
C PRO A 223 17.87 15.55 -14.95
N GLN A 224 16.74 14.84 -14.88
CA GLN A 224 16.57 13.53 -15.53
C GLN A 224 16.80 13.55 -17.04
N LEU A 225 16.38 14.62 -17.73
CA LEU A 225 16.56 14.76 -19.19
C LEU A 225 18.01 15.04 -19.59
N LEU A 226 18.79 15.68 -18.72
CA LEU A 226 20.21 15.94 -18.96
C LEU A 226 21.08 14.71 -18.65
N LYS A 227 20.64 13.88 -17.70
CA LYS A 227 21.39 12.74 -17.15
C LYS A 227 22.02 11.83 -18.21
N TRP A 228 21.33 11.60 -19.32
CA TRP A 228 21.75 10.67 -20.38
C TRP A 228 22.50 11.32 -21.54
N THR A 229 22.77 12.62 -21.47
CA THR A 229 23.56 13.34 -22.47
C THR A 229 25.06 13.24 -22.17
N PRO A 230 25.95 13.35 -23.18
CA PRO A 230 27.40 13.36 -22.94
C PRO A 230 27.85 14.48 -21.99
N GLU A 231 27.18 15.64 -22.03
CA GLU A 231 27.42 16.75 -21.10
C GLU A 231 26.95 16.40 -19.68
N GLY A 232 25.73 15.84 -19.55
CA GLY A 232 25.20 15.39 -18.27
C GLY A 232 26.04 14.32 -17.59
N GLN A 233 26.60 13.38 -18.35
CA GLN A 233 27.54 12.37 -17.85
C GLN A 233 28.80 13.00 -17.25
N ARG A 234 29.40 13.97 -17.95
CA ARG A 234 30.58 14.70 -17.45
C ARG A 234 30.24 15.52 -16.22
N THR A 235 29.11 16.22 -16.24
CA THR A 235 28.62 17.00 -15.10
C THR A 235 28.36 16.10 -13.89
N ALA A 236 27.75 14.93 -14.08
CA ALA A 236 27.54 13.94 -13.02
C ALA A 236 28.86 13.48 -12.41
N ALA A 237 29.82 13.09 -13.26
CA ALA A 237 31.14 12.66 -12.80
C ALA A 237 31.85 13.74 -11.98
N ASN A 238 31.77 15.01 -12.41
CA ASN A 238 32.34 16.14 -11.68
C ASN A 238 31.63 16.37 -10.33
N ILE A 239 30.30 16.46 -10.33
CA ILE A 239 29.50 16.66 -9.10
C ILE A 239 29.81 15.58 -8.07
N TYR A 240 29.78 14.30 -8.45
CA TYR A 240 30.04 13.21 -7.51
C TYR A 240 31.51 13.17 -7.08
N SER A 241 32.46 13.54 -7.95
CA SER A 241 33.87 13.66 -7.56
C SER A 241 34.08 14.76 -6.52
N ASP A 242 33.45 15.92 -6.71
CA ASP A 242 33.58 17.06 -5.81
C ASP A 242 32.89 16.78 -4.47
N LEU A 243 31.65 16.28 -4.47
CA LEU A 243 30.94 15.87 -3.26
C LEU A 243 31.70 14.78 -2.49
N THR A 244 32.34 13.83 -3.19
CA THR A 244 33.15 12.78 -2.55
C THR A 244 34.37 13.38 -1.86
N ARG A 245 35.05 14.36 -2.48
CA ARG A 245 36.21 15.04 -1.86
C ARG A 245 35.82 15.82 -0.62
N GLU A 246 34.63 16.44 -0.61
CA GLU A 246 34.15 17.22 0.54
C GLU A 246 33.99 16.37 1.81
N VAL A 247 33.66 15.08 1.68
CA VAL A 247 33.39 14.18 2.81
C VAL A 247 34.47 13.10 3.01
N ALA A 248 35.52 13.08 2.18
CA ALA A 248 36.48 11.97 2.11
C ALA A 248 37.19 11.67 3.43
N ASP A 249 37.51 12.70 4.22
CA ASP A 249 38.20 12.55 5.50
C ASP A 249 37.23 12.32 6.69
N GLU A 250 35.92 12.52 6.47
CA GLU A 250 34.89 12.49 7.51
C GLU A 250 34.01 11.24 7.47
N ALA A 251 33.93 10.55 6.33
CA ALA A 251 33.08 9.38 6.13
C ALA A 251 33.91 8.10 6.00
N ASP A 252 33.46 7.04 6.66
CA ASP A 252 34.07 5.71 6.54
C ASP A 252 33.48 4.93 5.35
N LEU A 253 32.27 5.30 4.91
CA LEU A 253 31.58 4.75 3.73
C LEU A 253 30.87 5.88 2.95
N ILE A 254 31.10 5.95 1.64
CA ILE A 254 30.45 6.89 0.74
C ILE A 254 29.57 6.10 -0.23
N LEU A 255 28.29 6.48 -0.34
CA LEU A 255 27.33 5.84 -1.24
C LEU A 255 26.83 6.84 -2.27
N TRP A 256 26.91 6.44 -3.54
CA TRP A 256 26.31 7.15 -4.66
C TRP A 256 24.98 6.48 -5.02
N PRO A 257 23.98 7.24 -5.49
CA PRO A 257 22.66 6.72 -5.82
C PRO A 257 22.70 5.90 -7.11
N GLU A 258 21.59 5.24 -7.40
CA GLU A 258 21.42 4.49 -8.65
C GLU A 258 21.74 5.37 -9.87
N THR A 259 22.51 4.80 -10.81
CA THR A 259 22.93 5.47 -12.05
C THR A 259 23.59 6.84 -11.82
N ALA A 260 24.38 6.99 -10.75
CA ALA A 260 25.18 8.19 -10.48
C ALA A 260 26.21 8.48 -11.59
N LEU A 261 26.76 7.43 -12.20
CA LEU A 261 27.53 7.48 -13.45
C LEU A 261 26.72 6.78 -14.56
N PRO A 262 25.88 7.53 -15.30
CA PRO A 262 25.04 6.99 -16.37
C PRO A 262 25.78 6.70 -17.67
#